data_AF-A0A0G0QIL9-F1
#
_entry.id   AF-A0A0G0QIL9-F1
#
_cell.length_a   1.000
_cell.length_b   1.000
_cell.length_c   1.000
_cell.angle_alpha   90.00
_cell.angle_beta   90.00
_cell.angle_gamma   90.00
#
_symmetry.space_group_name_H-M   'P 1'
#
loop_
_entity.id
_entity.type
_entity.pdbx_description
1 polymer ?
#
loop_
_entity_poly.entity_id
_entity_poly.type
_entity_poly.pdbx_seq_one_letter_code
_entity_poly.pdbx_strand_id
1 'polypeptide(L)' 'MISFCLRLEVMFVKQLFEIDCDPQCGFMVRSHDKSETVEAAMKHVKDAHGKEVSQEDTEKMVKSV' A
#
# COMPACT_ATOMS: atom_id res chain seq x y z
N MET A 1 9.16 28.85 -29.15
CA MET A 1 8.41 29.03 -27.89
C MET A 1 8.25 27.67 -27.23
N ILE A 2 9.34 27.15 -26.65
CA ILE A 2 9.35 25.91 -25.87
C ILE A 2 9.84 26.34 -24.51
N SER A 3 9.03 26.14 -23.47
CA SER A 3 9.44 26.01 -22.07
C SER A 3 8.30 26.43 -21.16
N PHE A 4 7.26 25.61 -21.12
CA PHE A 4 6.52 25.42 -19.87
C PHE A 4 6.81 23.99 -19.43
N CYS A 5 8.08 23.75 -19.09
CA CYS A 5 8.51 22.54 -18.43
C CYS A 5 7.84 22.56 -17.06
N LEU A 6 6.74 21.82 -16.94
CA LEU A 6 6.00 21.56 -15.71
C LEU A 6 7.02 21.06 -14.69
N ARG A 7 7.55 21.97 -13.87
CA ARG A 7 8.35 21.66 -12.71
C ARG A 7 7.36 21.23 -11.64
N LEU A 8 6.86 20.00 -11.75
CA LEU A 8 6.24 19.31 -10.62
C LEU A 8 7.33 19.16 -9.56
N GLU A 9 7.32 20.07 -8.61
CA GLU A 9 7.97 19.86 -7.32
C GLU A 9 7.19 18.74 -6.63
N VAL A 10 7.57 17.48 -6.90
CA VAL A 10 7.10 16.32 -6.15
C VAL A 10 7.76 16.35 -4.77
N MET A 11 7.31 17.28 -3.92
CA MET A 11 7.48 17.21 -2.49
C MET A 11 6.43 16.24 -1.93
N PHE A 12 6.50 14.96 -2.30
CA PHE A 12 5.69 13.91 -1.69
C PHE A 12 6.61 12.86 -1.08
N VAL A 13 7.23 13.22 0.02
CA VAL A 13 7.89 12.29 0.93
C VAL A 13 7.31 12.57 2.30
N LYS A 14 6.77 11.53 2.96
CA LYS A 14 7.05 11.28 4.40
C LYS A 14 6.40 10.03 5.02
N GLN A 15 5.46 9.35 4.37
CA GLN A 15 4.87 8.13 4.96
C GLN A 15 4.86 7.00 3.93
N LEU A 16 5.71 6.00 4.15
CA LEU A 16 5.64 4.74 3.44
C LEU A 16 4.81 3.78 4.28
N PHE A 17 3.70 3.30 3.73
CA PHE A 17 2.86 2.31 4.36
C PHE A 17 3.28 0.92 3.89
N GLU A 18 3.50 0.02 4.83
CA GLU A 18 3.89 -1.37 4.60
C GLU A 18 2.86 -2.31 5.25
N ILE A 19 2.46 -3.34 4.51
CA ILE A 19 1.74 -4.50 5.07
C ILE A 19 2.49 -5.76 4.65
N ASP A 20 2.85 -6.57 5.63
CA ASP A 20 3.34 -7.93 5.47
C ASP A 20 2.24 -8.95 5.74
N CYS A 21 2.11 -9.92 4.84
CA CYS A 21 1.32 -11.13 5.08
C CYS A 21 2.14 -12.14 5.88
N ASP A 22 1.50 -13.22 6.32
CA ASP A 22 2.13 -14.29 7.10
C ASP A 22 3.46 -14.75 6.46
N PRO A 23 4.53 -15.01 7.25
CA PRO A 23 5.83 -15.42 6.73
C PRO A 23 5.79 -16.71 5.88
N GLN A 24 4.75 -17.53 5.97
CA GLN A 24 4.54 -18.67 5.06
C GLN A 24 4.06 -18.26 3.67
N CYS A 25 3.38 -17.11 3.56
CA CYS A 25 2.92 -16.52 2.30
C CYS A 25 4.03 -15.68 1.64
N GLY A 26 4.74 -14.89 2.45
CA GLY A 26 5.84 -14.05 1.99
C GLY A 26 5.42 -12.85 1.12
N PHE A 27 4.12 -12.55 1.06
CA PHE A 27 3.61 -11.37 0.37
C PHE A 27 3.85 -10.11 1.20
N MET A 28 4.34 -9.06 0.56
CA MET A 28 4.57 -7.77 1.17
C MET A 28 4.19 -6.68 0.17
N VAL A 29 3.43 -5.69 0.63
CA VAL A 29 3.07 -4.51 -0.17
C VAL A 29 3.54 -3.25 0.54
N ARG A 30 4.09 -2.32 -0.25
CA ARG A 30 4.57 -1.01 0.21
C ARG A 30 4.09 0.08 -0.74
N SER A 31 3.45 1.12 -0.22
CA SER A 31 3.06 2.28 -1.02
C SER A 31 3.11 3.56 -0.19
N HIS A 32 3.13 4.71 -0.87
CA HIS A 32 2.99 6.02 -0.21
C HIS A 32 1.52 6.37 0.06
N ASP A 33 0.60 5.55 -0.43
CA ASP A 33 -0.83 5.69 -0.20
C ASP A 33 -1.35 4.55 0.68
N LYS A 34 -2.00 4.91 1.79
CA LYS A 34 -2.52 3.94 2.76
C LYS A 34 -3.66 3.12 2.16
N SER A 35 -4.57 3.76 1.42
CA SER A 35 -5.74 3.10 0.85
C SER A 35 -5.30 2.05 -0.18
N GLU A 36 -4.39 2.43 -1.08
CA GLU A 36 -3.85 1.51 -2.09
C GLU A 36 -3.13 0.31 -1.44
N THR A 37 -2.39 0.53 -0.35
CA THR A 37 -1.70 -0.53 0.40
C THR A 37 -2.71 -1.52 0.99
N VAL A 38 -3.78 -1.00 1.60
CA VAL A 38 -4.83 -1.80 2.22
C VAL A 38 -5.65 -2.56 1.18
N GLU A 39 -6.04 -1.92 0.08
CA GLU A 39 -6.76 -2.56 -1.01
C GLU A 39 -5.95 -3.69 -1.65
N ALA A 40 -4.65 -3.46 -1.86
CA ALA A 40 -3.74 -4.49 -2.36
C ALA A 40 -3.61 -5.68 -1.39
N ALA A 41 -3.52 -5.43 -0.08
CA ALA A 41 -3.47 -6.48 0.93
C ALA A 41 -4.79 -7.27 1.02
N MET A 42 -5.94 -6.58 1.02
CA MET A 42 -7.26 -7.23 1.04
C MET A 42 -7.48 -8.11 -0.20
N LYS A 43 -7.10 -7.59 -1.37
CA LYS A 43 -7.16 -8.33 -2.63
C LYS A 43 -6.27 -9.56 -2.58
N HIS A 44 -5.04 -9.41 -2.10
CA HIS A 44 -4.14 -10.55 -1.92
C HIS A 44 -4.75 -11.63 -1.01
N VAL A 45 -5.32 -11.27 0.14
CA VAL A 45 -5.90 -12.26 1.05
C VAL A 45 -7.12 -12.95 0.43
N LYS A 46 -7.93 -12.21 -0.33
CA LYS A 46 -9.07 -12.78 -1.06
C LYS A 46 -8.64 -13.74 -2.16
N ASP A 47 -7.69 -13.35 -3.00
CA ASP A 47 -7.25 -14.13 -4.16
C ASP A 47 -6.32 -15.30 -3.77
N ALA A 48 -5.39 -15.09 -2.83
CA ALA A 48 -4.37 -16.08 -2.46
C ALA A 48 -4.79 -17.00 -1.30
N HIS A 49 -5.64 -16.51 -0.38
CA HIS A 49 -6.07 -17.28 0.78
C HIS A 49 -7.56 -17.62 0.78
N GLY A 50 -8.35 -17.09 -0.16
CA GLY A 50 -9.79 -17.31 -0.23
C GLY A 50 -10.54 -16.81 1.02
N LYS A 51 -9.93 -15.89 1.78
CA LYS A 51 -10.47 -15.33 3.01
C LYS A 51 -10.88 -13.89 2.77
N GLU A 52 -11.97 -13.47 3.38
CA GLU A 52 -12.33 -12.05 3.45
C GLU A 52 -11.85 -11.47 4.77
N VAL A 53 -11.14 -10.35 4.68
CA VAL A 53 -10.68 -9.57 5.83
C VAL A 53 -11.29 -8.18 5.74
N SER A 54 -11.67 -7.63 6.89
CA SER A 54 -12.22 -6.27 6.99
C SER A 54 -11.14 -5.25 6.64
N GLN A 55 -11.54 -4.16 5.98
CA GLN A 55 -10.65 -3.02 5.74
C GLN A 55 -10.09 -2.50 7.07
N GLU A 56 -10.93 -2.35 8.09
CA GLU A 56 -10.54 -1.88 9.42
C GLU A 56 -9.47 -2.76 10.10
N ASP A 57 -9.53 -4.08 9.88
CA ASP A 57 -8.56 -5.02 10.44
C ASP A 57 -7.25 -5.01 9.65
N THR A 58 -7.33 -4.83 8.33
CA THR A 58 -6.16 -4.70 7.45
C THR A 58 -5.44 -3.37 7.72
N GLU A 59 -6.18 -2.29 8.00
CA GLU A 59 -5.64 -0.98 8.37
C GLU A 59 -4.85 -0.99 9.68
N LYS A 60 -5.24 -1.85 10.64
CA LYS A 60 -4.49 -2.02 11.90
C LYS A 60 -3.15 -2.73 11.69
N MET A 61 -2.99 -3.46 10.59
CA MET A 61 -1.75 -4.16 10.25
C MET A 61 -0.75 -3.29 9.47
N VAL A 62 -1.18 -2.11 9.01
CA VAL A 62 -0.32 -1.16 8.30
C VAL A 62 0.77 -0.63 9.23
N LYS A 63 2.02 -0.84 8.83
CA LYS A 63 3.20 -0.23 9.44
C LYS A 63 3.57 1.03 8.66
N SER A 64 3.72 2.15 9.35
CA SER A 64 4.28 3.36 8.76
C SER A 64 5.80 3.36 8.94
N VAL A 65 6.52 3.38 7.83
CA VAL A 65 7.99 3.36 7.74
C VAL A 65 8.51 4.72 7.28
#